data_AF-A0A7J2T6S5-F1
#
_entry.id   AF-A0A7J2T6S5-F1
#
_cell.length_a   1.000
_cell.length_b   1.000
_cell.length_c   1.000
_cell.angle_alpha   90.00
_cell.angle_beta   90.00
_cell.angle_gamma   90.00
#
_symmetry.space_group_name_H-M   'P 1'
#
loop_
_entity.id
_entity.type
_entity.pdbx_description
1 polymer ?
#
loop_
_entity_poly.entity_id
_entity_poly.type
_entity_poly.pdbx_seq_one_letter_code
_entity_poly.pdbx_strand_id
1 'polypeptide(L)' 'MREGKLKEIAKQNGFDVLVHGHTHSPSTRWEQNILFINPGRSTQPYRHSYLSQPLEY' A
#
# COMPACT_ATOMS: atom_id res chain seq x y z
N MET A 1 -9.28 4.53 -1.27
CA MET A 1 -10.34 4.03 -0.40
C MET A 1 -9.96 4.33 1.04
N ARG A 2 -10.92 4.70 1.90
CA ARG A 2 -10.63 4.97 3.32
C ARG A 2 -10.45 3.66 4.09
N GLU A 3 -9.57 3.70 5.08
CA GLU A 3 -9.18 2.56 5.91
C GLU A 3 -10.39 1.83 6.54
N GLY A 4 -11.32 2.56 7.15
CA GLY A 4 -12.52 1.97 7.75
C GLY A 4 -13.39 1.17 6.76
N LYS A 5 -13.42 1.58 5.48
CA LYS A 5 -14.20 0.88 4.46
C LYS A 5 -13.55 -0.44 4.03
N LEU A 6 -12.21 -0.48 3.98
CA LEU A 6 -11.46 -1.71 3.70
C LEU A 6 -11.73 -2.77 4.78
N LYS A 7 -11.71 -2.35 6.05
CA LYS A 7 -12.01 -3.23 7.18
C LYS A 7 -13.44 -3.75 7.16
N GLU A 8 -14.41 -2.88 6.88
CA GLU A 8 -15.82 -3.25 6.77
C GLU A 8 -16.01 -4.33 5.69
N ILE A 9 -15.45 -4.10 4.49
CA ILE A 9 -15.54 -5.05 3.37
C ILE A 9 -14.90 -6.39 3.73
N ALA A 10 -13.69 -6.38 4.29
CA ALA A 10 -12.99 -7.62 4.64
C ALA A 10 -13.77 -8.44 5.68
N LYS A 11 -14.33 -7.77 6.70
CA LYS A 11 -15.12 -8.44 7.76
C LYS A 11 -16.46 -8.96 7.25
N GLN A 12 -17.22 -8.14 6.52
CA GLN A 12 -18.53 -8.53 6.01
C GLN A 12 -18.47 -9.71 5.04
N ASN A 13 -17.37 -9.84 4.30
CA ASN A 13 -17.18 -10.92 3.33
C ASN A 13 -16.34 -12.08 3.86
N GLY A 14 -15.87 -12.02 5.11
CA GLY A 14 -15.06 -13.08 5.71
C GLY A 14 -13.75 -13.35 4.97
N PHE A 15 -13.08 -12.31 4.47
CA PHE A 15 -11.83 -12.47 3.74
C PHE A 15 -10.66 -12.73 4.67
N ASP A 16 -9.83 -13.71 4.34
CA ASP A 16 -8.52 -13.92 4.97
C ASP A 16 -7.47 -12.93 4.43
N VAL A 17 -7.61 -12.50 3.17
CA VAL A 17 -6.69 -11.56 2.51
C VAL A 17 -7.49 -10.55 1.67
N LEU A 18 -7.18 -9.26 1.82
CA LEU A 18 -7.71 -8.18 0.98
C LEU A 18 -6.57 -7.45 0.24
N VAL A 19 -6.57 -7.56 -1.09
CA VAL A 19 -5.66 -6.80 -1.96
C VAL A 19 -6.36 -5.54 -2.45
N HIS A 20 -5.74 -4.37 -2.26
CA HIS A 20 -6.33 -3.08 -2.61
C HIS A 20 -5.31 -2.10 -3.21
N GLY A 21 -5.79 -1.06 -3.89
CA GLY A 21 -4.94 -0.02 -4.49
C GLY A 21 -5.31 1.39 -4.01
N HIS A 22 -5.34 2.34 -4.96
CA HIS A 22 -5.70 3.76 -4.82
C HIS A 22 -4.64 4.69 -4.24
N THR A 23 -3.94 4.34 -3.16
CA THR A 23 -2.94 5.26 -2.57
C THR A 23 -1.63 5.30 -3.33
N HIS A 24 -1.41 4.34 -4.24
CA HIS A 24 -0.14 4.14 -4.94
C HIS A 24 1.09 3.86 -4.04
N SER A 25 0.89 3.75 -2.73
CA SER A 25 1.94 3.44 -1.77
C SER A 25 1.83 1.98 -1.34
N PRO A 26 2.92 1.20 -1.41
CA PRO A 26 2.90 -0.19 -0.99
C PRO A 26 2.66 -0.30 0.52
N SER A 27 1.88 -1.30 0.94
CA SER A 27 1.66 -1.61 2.35
C SER A 27 1.29 -3.08 2.54
N THR A 28 1.88 -3.73 3.53
CA THR A 28 1.48 -5.07 3.97
C THR A 28 1.26 -5.01 5.46
N ARG A 29 0.05 -5.33 5.91
CA ARG A 29 -0.26 -5.31 7.34
C ARG A 29 -1.27 -6.39 7.72
N TRP A 30 -1.10 -6.90 8.92
CA TRP A 30 -2.08 -7.76 9.57
C TRP A 30 -2.99 -6.92 10.45
N GLU A 31 -4.27 -7.26 10.43
CA GLU A 31 -5.21 -6.78 11.43
C GLU A 31 -6.16 -7.91 11.80
N GLN A 32 -6.13 -8.28 13.09
CA GLN A 32 -6.75 -9.51 13.57
C GLN A 32 -6.23 -10.71 12.77
N ASN A 33 -7.09 -11.42 12.04
CA ASN A 33 -6.74 -12.57 11.20
C ASN A 33 -6.79 -12.26 9.69
N ILE A 34 -6.81 -10.98 9.32
CA ILE A 34 -6.95 -10.54 7.93
C ILE A 34 -5.66 -9.86 7.49
N LEU A 35 -5.12 -10.30 6.35
CA LEU A 35 -3.98 -9.69 5.70
C LEU A 35 -4.43 -8.62 4.69
N PHE A 36 -4.00 -7.39 4.89
CA PHE A 36 -4.24 -6.29 3.95
C PHE A 36 -2.98 -6.03 3.12
N ILE A 37 -3.11 -6.05 1.80
CA ILE A 37 -2.02 -5.82 0.86
C ILE A 37 -2.37 -4.68 -0.08
N ASN A 38 -1.47 -3.71 -0.17
CA ASN A 38 -1.42 -2.75 -1.26
C ASN A 38 -0.09 -2.94 -1.99
N PRO A 39 -0.10 -3.39 -3.25
CA PRO A 39 1.13 -3.58 -4.01
C PRO A 39 1.78 -2.26 -4.44
N GLY A 40 1.12 -1.11 -4.27
CA GLY A 40 1.56 0.17 -4.79
C GLY A 40 1.35 0.29 -6.30
N ARG A 41 2.18 1.09 -6.98
CA ARG A 41 2.13 1.24 -8.46
C ARG A 41 2.79 0.05 -9.14
N SER A 42 2.14 -0.51 -10.16
CA SER A 42 2.74 -1.54 -11.01
C SER A 42 3.77 -0.98 -12.01
N THR A 43 3.56 0.24 -12.51
CA THR A 43 4.31 0.79 -13.66
C THR A 43 5.32 1.88 -13.33
N GLN A 44 5.44 2.31 -12.07
CA GLN A 44 6.37 3.38 -11.70
C GLN A 44 6.96 3.15 -10.32
N PRO A 45 8.21 2.65 -10.21
CA PRO A 45 8.89 2.59 -8.92
C PRO A 45 9.02 4.00 -8.36
N TYR A 46 9.01 4.13 -7.03
CA TYR A 46 9.30 5.39 -6.36
C TYR A 46 10.60 5.95 -6.96
N ARG A 47 10.53 7.11 -7.63
CA ARG A 47 11.74 7.80 -8.07
C ARG A 47 12.47 8.18 -6.78
N HIS A 48 13.51 7.42 -6.43
CA HIS A 48 14.55 7.93 -5.55
C HIS A 48 15.15 9.15 -6.27
N SER A 49 14.79 10.35 -5.82
CA SER A 49 15.45 11.57 -6.24
C SER A 49 16.86 11.55 -5.65
N TYR A 50 17.84 11.06 -6.41
CA TYR A 50 19.28 11.24 -6.13
C TYR A 50 19.76 12.67 -6.43
N LEU A 51 18.87 13.66 -6.52
CA LEU A 51 19.18 15.05 -6.88
C LEU A 51 19.24 15.95 -5.65
N SER A 52 20.03 15.57 -4.66
CA SER A 52 20.38 16.47 -3.56
C SER A 52 21.77 16.18 -2.99
N GLN A 53 22.77 15.97 -3.86
CA GLN A 53 24.14 16.30 -3.51
C GLN A 53 24.73 17.14 -4.65
N PRO A 54 25.14 18.39 -4.40
CA PRO A 54 25.96 19.10 -5.37
C PRO A 54 27.28 18.34 -5.52
N LEU A 55 27.72 18.14 -6.77
CA LEU A 55 29.08 17.69 -7.05
C LEU A 55 30.01 18.85 -6.68
N GLU A 56 30.62 18.78 -5.49
CA GLU A 56 31.81 19.54 -5.18
C GLU A 56 32.94 19.00 -6.08
N TYR A 57 33.58 19.89 -6.86
CA TYR A 57 34.71 19.59 -7.75
C TYR A 57 36.01 20.04 -7.10
#